data_AF-A0A950CSF5-F1
#
_entry.id   AF-A0A950CSF5-F1
#
_cell.length_a   1.000
_cell.length_b   1.000
_cell.length_c   1.000
_cell.angle_alpha   90.00
_cell.angle_beta   90.00
_cell.angle_gamma   90.00
#
_symmetry.space_group_name_H-M   'P 1'
#
loop_
_entity.id
_entity.type
_entity.pdbx_description
1 polymer ?
#
loop_
_entity_poly.entity_id
_entity_poly.type
_entity_poly.pdbx_seq_one_letter_code
_entity_poly.pdbx_strand_id
1 'polypeptide(L)'
;MKIDKQLNLVCPIETDSGVVYIHSTPIGREVFEKYFLPLSKTFGAIFTEGLQVVAGPRVAAMLLKKVSIEDGVWDGPQGVSSGLMEEIRRLSNVAVPTDAGWATLPLYDALAKGHLEQRDVDEAENAIVFFTCISLMCKRSEAATFVTGMSEIWGTLTTSSNVTEYARSLPMLTETGTSSPEVKPSSIPA
;
A
#
# COMPACT_ATOMS: atom_id res chain seq x y z
N MET A 1 6.52 1.67 -22.04
CA MET A 1 7.06 1.58 -20.67
C MET A 1 7.73 0.22 -20.48
N LYS A 2 9.06 0.15 -20.37
CA LYS A 2 9.75 -1.11 -20.06
C LYS A 2 9.68 -1.32 -18.54
N ILE A 3 8.79 -2.21 -18.10
CA ILE A 3 8.67 -2.62 -16.69
C ILE A 3 9.79 -3.62 -16.41
N ASP A 4 11.03 -3.12 -16.34
CA ASP A 4 12.21 -3.92 -15.93
C ASP A 4 12.74 -3.51 -14.57
N LYS A 5 11.98 -2.65 -13.87
CA LYS A 5 12.26 -2.22 -12.51
C LYS A 5 11.33 -2.95 -11.54
N GLN A 6 11.87 -3.39 -10.42
CA GLN A 6 11.09 -3.90 -9.30
C GLN A 6 10.11 -2.81 -8.86
N LEU A 7 8.80 -3.10 -8.92
CA LEU A 7 7.76 -2.15 -8.54
C LEU A 7 7.38 -2.38 -7.08
N ASN A 8 7.47 -1.32 -6.30
CA ASN A 8 6.96 -1.24 -4.94
C ASN A 8 5.58 -0.58 -4.95
N LEU A 9 4.71 -0.98 -4.04
CA LEU A 9 3.42 -0.34 -3.81
C LEU A 9 3.60 0.81 -2.83
N VAL A 10 2.91 1.91 -3.07
CA VAL A 10 2.75 2.99 -2.11
C VAL A 10 1.26 3.28 -1.91
N CYS A 11 0.82 3.30 -0.65
CA CYS A 11 -0.52 3.67 -0.22
C CYS A 11 -0.43 5.00 0.55
N PRO A 12 -0.81 6.13 -0.06
CA PRO A 12 -1.01 7.38 0.66
C PRO A 12 -2.17 7.24 1.64
N ILE A 13 -1.98 7.67 2.88
CA ILE A 13 -2.99 7.65 3.94
C ILE A 13 -3.13 9.08 4.47
N GLU A 14 -4.35 9.61 4.43
CA GLU A 14 -4.67 10.91 5.04
C GLU A 14 -4.85 10.71 6.55
N THR A 15 -4.09 11.47 7.33
CA THR A 15 -4.18 11.51 8.80
C THR A 15 -4.45 12.95 9.24
N ASP A 16 -4.82 13.14 10.50
CA ASP A 16 -4.99 14.48 11.08
C ASP A 16 -3.72 15.35 10.99
N SER A 17 -2.55 14.72 10.93
CA SER A 17 -1.24 15.40 10.83
C SER A 17 -0.74 15.58 9.40
N GLY A 18 -1.57 15.24 8.41
CA GLY A 18 -1.22 15.27 6.98
C GLY A 18 -1.11 13.87 6.37
N VAL A 19 -0.47 13.78 5.21
CA VAL A 19 -0.38 12.52 4.46
C VAL A 19 0.85 11.74 4.90
N VAL A 20 0.66 10.48 5.27
CA VAL A 20 1.74 9.49 5.43
C VAL A 20 1.70 8.50 4.28
N TYR A 21 2.83 7.86 3.99
CA TYR A 21 2.92 6.94 2.85
C TYR A 21 3.39 5.57 3.30
N ILE A 22 2.49 4.58 3.26
CA ILE A 22 2.86 3.18 3.46
C ILE A 22 3.52 2.70 2.17
N HIS A 23 4.76 2.25 2.25
CA HIS A 23 5.55 1.69 1.15
C HIS A 23 5.80 0.21 1.42
N SER A 24 5.50 -0.64 0.44
CA SER A 24 5.70 -2.07 0.57
C SER A 24 6.42 -2.64 -0.64
N THR A 25 7.47 -3.42 -0.37
CA THR A 25 8.20 -4.17 -1.38
C THR A 25 7.55 -5.56 -1.54
N PRO A 26 7.28 -6.02 -2.77
CA PRO A 26 6.76 -7.37 -2.99
C PRO A 26 7.65 -8.44 -2.37
N ILE A 27 7.02 -9.53 -1.90
CA ILE A 27 7.72 -10.70 -1.40
C ILE A 27 8.67 -11.29 -2.45
N GLY A 28 9.76 -11.90 -1.98
CA GLY A 28 10.72 -12.59 -2.84
C GLY A 28 10.18 -13.89 -3.43
N ARG A 29 10.87 -14.40 -4.45
CA ARG A 29 10.51 -15.65 -5.15
C ARG A 29 10.45 -16.86 -4.22
N GLU A 30 11.36 -16.97 -3.26
CA GLU A 30 11.40 -18.06 -2.27
C GLU A 30 10.13 -18.09 -1.41
N VAL A 31 9.71 -16.92 -0.91
CA VAL A 31 8.49 -16.78 -0.11
C VAL A 31 7.25 -17.10 -0.96
N PHE A 32 7.23 -16.62 -2.21
CA PHE A 32 6.18 -17.00 -3.15
C PHE A 32 6.10 -18.52 -3.35
N GLU A 33 7.22 -19.20 -3.61
CA GLU A 33 7.24 -20.65 -3.82
C GLU A 33 6.75 -21.43 -2.60
N LYS A 34 6.99 -20.91 -1.39
CA LYS A 34 6.48 -21.50 -0.15
C LYS A 34 4.97 -21.32 0.03
N TYR A 35 4.41 -20.18 -0.39
CA TYR A 35 3.01 -19.80 -0.19
C TYR A 35 2.19 -19.71 -1.48
N PHE A 36 2.67 -20.31 -2.57
CA PHE A 36 2.11 -20.11 -3.91
C PHE A 36 0.66 -20.57 -4.00
N LEU A 37 0.28 -21.63 -3.28
CA LEU A 37 -1.05 -22.20 -3.37
C LEU A 37 -2.11 -21.29 -2.72
N PRO A 38 -1.97 -20.82 -1.45
CA PRO A 38 -2.83 -19.78 -0.89
C PRO A 38 -2.93 -18.55 -1.79
N LEU A 39 -1.80 -18.01 -2.26
CA LEU A 39 -1.78 -16.83 -3.14
C LEU A 39 -2.51 -17.06 -4.47
N SER A 40 -2.34 -18.24 -5.08
CA SER A 40 -3.01 -18.59 -6.34
C SER A 40 -4.52 -18.74 -6.16
N LYS A 41 -4.96 -19.31 -5.03
CA LYS A 41 -6.38 -19.42 -4.70
C LYS A 41 -7.00 -18.06 -4.43
N THR A 42 -6.31 -17.19 -3.68
CA THR A 42 -6.73 -15.79 -3.48
C THR A 42 -6.85 -15.05 -4.81
N PHE A 43 -5.82 -15.16 -5.66
CA PHE A 43 -5.85 -14.58 -7.00
C PHE A 43 -7.06 -15.08 -7.80
N GLY A 44 -7.27 -16.40 -7.89
CA GLY A 44 -8.42 -16.97 -8.57
C GLY A 44 -9.75 -16.44 -8.04
N ALA A 45 -9.92 -16.42 -6.72
CA ALA A 45 -11.14 -15.96 -6.07
C ALA A 45 -11.42 -14.46 -6.32
N ILE A 46 -10.41 -13.59 -6.41
CA ILE A 46 -10.57 -12.18 -6.79
C ILE A 46 -11.29 -12.04 -8.13
N PHE A 47 -10.97 -12.89 -9.10
CA PHE A 47 -11.56 -12.83 -10.45
C PHE A 47 -12.87 -13.59 -10.56
N THR A 48 -12.97 -14.79 -9.97
CA THR A 48 -14.18 -15.61 -10.01
C THR A 48 -15.37 -14.94 -9.31
N GLU A 49 -15.11 -14.22 -8.21
CA GLU A 49 -16.15 -13.47 -7.47
C GLU A 49 -16.44 -12.08 -8.08
N GLY A 50 -15.83 -11.73 -9.22
CA GLY A 50 -16.08 -10.46 -9.90
C GLY A 50 -15.53 -9.21 -9.18
N LEU A 51 -14.64 -9.37 -8.20
CA LEU A 51 -14.11 -8.28 -7.40
C LEU A 51 -13.15 -7.40 -8.20
N GLN A 52 -12.21 -8.04 -8.91
CA GLN A 52 -11.22 -7.39 -9.80
C GLN A 52 -10.56 -6.14 -9.14
N VAL A 53 -10.29 -5.08 -9.90
CA VAL A 53 -9.73 -3.83 -9.36
C VAL A 53 -10.71 -2.99 -8.55
N VAL A 54 -12.02 -3.30 -8.58
CA VAL A 54 -13.07 -2.47 -7.94
C VAL A 54 -13.36 -2.89 -6.50
N ALA A 55 -13.07 -4.12 -6.12
CA ALA A 55 -13.21 -4.54 -4.72
C ALA A 55 -12.01 -5.36 -4.24
N GLY A 56 -11.22 -5.94 -5.15
CA GLY A 56 -10.08 -6.78 -4.82
C GLY A 56 -9.09 -6.10 -3.87
N PRO A 57 -8.59 -4.88 -4.14
CA PRO A 57 -7.66 -4.18 -3.26
C PRO A 57 -8.20 -3.91 -1.84
N ARG A 58 -9.52 -3.99 -1.61
CA ARG A 58 -10.15 -3.76 -0.30
C ARG A 58 -10.32 -5.04 0.52
N VAL A 59 -10.27 -6.21 -0.13
CA VAL A 59 -10.63 -7.48 0.52
C VAL A 59 -9.62 -8.61 0.31
N ALA A 60 -8.53 -8.38 -0.43
CA ALA A 60 -7.60 -9.46 -0.79
C ALA A 60 -6.93 -10.13 0.42
N ALA A 61 -6.60 -9.40 1.48
CA ALA A 61 -6.05 -10.00 2.70
C ALA A 61 -7.12 -10.82 3.45
N MET A 62 -8.36 -10.34 3.48
CA MET A 62 -9.49 -11.11 4.03
C MET A 62 -9.74 -12.39 3.23
N LEU A 63 -9.64 -12.32 1.91
CA LEU A 63 -9.81 -13.47 1.03
C LEU A 63 -8.67 -14.47 1.18
N LEU A 64 -7.43 -14.00 1.29
CA LEU A 64 -6.26 -14.82 1.64
C LEU A 64 -6.47 -15.55 2.95
N LYS A 65 -6.94 -14.84 3.98
CA LYS A 65 -7.27 -15.45 5.27
C LYS A 65 -8.34 -16.52 5.12
N LYS A 66 -9.44 -16.21 4.44
CA LYS A 66 -10.55 -17.14 4.20
C LYS A 66 -10.07 -18.44 3.55
N VAL A 67 -9.41 -18.35 2.39
CA VAL A 67 -8.97 -19.54 1.65
C VAL A 67 -7.93 -20.35 2.43
N SER A 68 -7.08 -19.68 3.20
CA SER A 68 -6.06 -20.35 4.01
C SER A 68 -6.65 -21.07 5.22
N ILE A 69 -7.72 -20.53 5.82
CA ILE A 69 -8.47 -21.19 6.89
C ILE A 69 -9.18 -22.43 6.34
N GLU A 70 -9.84 -22.30 5.18
CA GLU A 70 -10.54 -23.41 4.51
C GLU A 70 -9.58 -24.57 4.18
N ASP A 71 -8.33 -24.25 3.84
CA ASP A 71 -7.27 -25.23 3.57
C ASP A 71 -6.52 -25.73 4.83
N GLY A 72 -6.80 -25.17 6.01
CA GLY A 72 -6.12 -25.54 7.25
C GLY A 72 -4.65 -25.11 7.33
N VAL A 73 -4.26 -24.05 6.59
CA VAL A 73 -2.87 -23.55 6.50
C VAL A 73 -2.70 -22.11 7.00
N TRP A 74 -3.75 -21.52 7.59
CA TRP A 74 -3.68 -20.16 8.14
C TRP A 74 -2.76 -20.07 9.36
N ASP A 75 -2.96 -20.94 10.34
CA ASP A 75 -2.25 -20.95 11.62
C ASP A 75 -1.02 -21.86 11.62
N GLY A 76 -0.24 -21.81 12.71
CA GLY A 76 0.94 -22.63 12.95
C GLY A 76 2.26 -21.91 12.63
N PRO A 77 3.43 -22.46 13.01
CA PRO A 77 4.72 -21.77 12.87
C PRO A 77 5.15 -21.48 11.42
N GLN A 78 4.56 -22.18 10.46
CA GLN A 78 4.81 -22.02 9.03
C GLN A 78 3.54 -21.60 8.28
N GLY A 79 2.45 -21.30 9.00
CA GLY A 79 1.17 -20.91 8.44
C GLY A 79 1.23 -19.57 7.72
N VAL A 80 0.18 -19.29 6.94
CA VAL A 80 0.08 -18.05 6.17
C VAL A 80 0.12 -16.82 7.08
N SER A 81 -0.50 -16.87 8.27
CA SER A 81 -0.51 -15.75 9.21
C SER A 81 0.87 -15.45 9.79
N SER A 82 1.65 -16.46 10.17
CA SER A 82 2.94 -16.29 10.86
C SER A 82 4.13 -16.21 9.90
N GLY A 83 3.93 -16.59 8.63
CA GLY A 83 4.97 -16.57 7.61
C GLY A 83 4.73 -15.52 6.54
N LEU A 84 3.71 -15.71 5.70
CA LEU A 84 3.46 -14.80 4.56
C LEU A 84 3.07 -13.40 5.03
N MET A 85 2.10 -13.30 5.95
CA MET A 85 1.65 -11.98 6.43
C MET A 85 2.76 -11.27 7.21
N GLU A 86 3.49 -11.96 8.08
CA GLU A 86 4.64 -11.38 8.79
C GLU A 86 5.73 -10.91 7.82
N GLU A 87 6.00 -11.65 6.74
CA GLU A 87 6.95 -11.20 5.73
C GLU A 87 6.45 -9.95 4.97
N ILE A 88 5.17 -9.88 4.62
CA ILE A 88 4.56 -8.68 4.05
C ILE A 88 4.72 -7.49 5.00
N ARG A 89 4.45 -7.68 6.28
CA ARG A 89 4.60 -6.64 7.32
C ARG A 89 6.05 -6.19 7.46
N ARG A 90 6.99 -7.13 7.48
CA ARG A 90 8.43 -6.87 7.56
C ARG A 90 8.95 -6.08 6.36
N LEU A 91 8.37 -6.29 5.18
CA LEU A 91 8.70 -5.57 3.95
C LEU A 91 7.95 -4.24 3.79
N SER A 92 7.12 -3.87 4.77
CA SER A 92 6.29 -2.67 4.73
C SER A 92 6.78 -1.62 5.73
N ASN A 93 6.94 -0.40 5.24
CA ASN A 93 7.44 0.75 5.98
C ASN A 93 6.52 1.95 5.74
N VAL A 94 6.65 2.98 6.57
CA VAL A 94 5.85 4.20 6.50
C VAL A 94 6.78 5.39 6.44
N ALA A 95 6.64 6.22 5.40
CA ALA A 95 7.24 7.54 5.39
C ALA A 95 6.32 8.49 6.15
N VAL A 96 6.83 9.04 7.25
CA VAL A 96 6.12 9.99 8.12
C VAL A 96 6.78 11.36 8.04
N PRO A 97 6.00 12.45 7.99
CA PRO A 97 6.54 13.80 8.00
C PRO A 97 7.14 14.14 9.37
N THR A 98 8.20 14.94 9.37
CA THR A 98 8.93 15.43 10.54
C THR A 98 9.42 16.85 10.27
N ASP A 99 9.83 17.57 11.32
CA ASP A 99 10.41 18.92 11.17
C ASP A 99 11.69 18.94 10.30
N ALA A 100 12.38 17.80 10.19
CA ALA A 100 13.59 17.64 9.39
C ALA A 100 13.33 17.06 7.98
N GLY A 101 12.06 16.99 7.55
CA GLY A 101 11.65 16.37 6.29
C GLY A 101 10.90 15.06 6.53
N TRP A 102 11.41 13.94 6.02
CA TRP A 102 10.73 12.64 6.10
C TRP A 102 11.55 11.62 6.88
N ALA A 103 10.89 10.92 7.81
CA ALA A 103 11.44 9.75 8.49
C ALA A 103 10.75 8.47 8.00
N THR A 104 11.43 7.34 8.11
CA THR A 104 10.88 6.03 7.75
C THR A 104 10.78 5.14 8.98
N LEU A 105 9.62 4.53 9.20
CA LEU A 105 9.36 3.60 10.30
C LEU A 105 8.84 2.27 9.75
N PRO A 106 9.13 1.12 10.38
CA PRO A 106 8.40 -0.12 10.11
C PRO A 106 6.88 0.08 10.28
N LEU A 107 6.06 -0.62 9.50
CA LEU A 107 4.59 -0.46 9.50
C LEU A 107 3.98 -0.52 10.91
N TYR A 108 4.33 -1.56 11.67
CA TYR A 108 3.78 -1.77 13.00
C TYR A 108 4.39 -0.85 14.06
N ASP A 109 5.60 -0.32 13.84
CA ASP A 109 6.16 0.73 14.69
C ASP A 109 5.41 2.06 14.49
N ALA A 110 5.01 2.37 13.25
CA ALA A 110 4.21 3.55 12.94
C ALA A 110 2.81 3.47 13.57
N LEU A 111 2.18 2.28 13.51
CA LEU A 111 0.93 1.98 14.23
C LEU A 111 1.10 2.16 15.74
N ALA A 112 2.13 1.54 16.34
CA ALA A 112 2.37 1.61 17.78
C ALA A 112 2.65 3.04 18.28
N LYS A 113 3.19 3.90 17.42
CA LYS A 113 3.45 5.32 17.70
C LYS A 113 2.28 6.25 17.37
N GLY A 114 1.16 5.72 16.88
CA GLY A 114 -0.03 6.49 16.57
C GLY A 114 0.06 7.33 15.30
N HIS A 115 0.99 7.00 14.38
CA HIS A 115 1.03 7.62 13.06
C HIS A 115 0.01 7.01 12.09
N LEU A 116 -0.56 5.87 12.46
CA LEU A 116 -1.59 5.13 11.73
C LEU A 116 -2.57 4.55 12.76
N GLU A 117 -3.80 4.32 12.33
CA GLU A 117 -4.76 3.49 13.05
C GLU A 117 -4.77 2.06 12.49
N GLN A 118 -5.36 1.13 13.25
CA GLN A 118 -5.46 -0.27 12.79
C GLN A 118 -6.21 -0.37 11.46
N ARG A 119 -7.19 0.51 11.23
CA ARG A 119 -7.93 0.56 9.98
C ARG A 119 -7.02 0.87 8.79
N ASP A 120 -6.08 1.79 8.93
CA ASP A 120 -5.16 2.15 7.84
C ASP A 120 -4.24 0.97 7.50
N VAL A 121 -3.78 0.25 8.52
CA VAL A 121 -2.99 -0.97 8.36
C VAL A 121 -3.79 -2.06 7.67
N ASP A 122 -5.04 -2.30 8.07
CA ASP A 122 -5.90 -3.30 7.45
C ASP A 122 -6.17 -2.96 5.98
N GLU A 123 -6.47 -1.69 5.67
CA GLU A 123 -6.70 -1.24 4.30
C GLU A 123 -5.43 -1.39 3.44
N ALA A 124 -4.27 -1.04 3.99
CA ALA A 124 -2.98 -1.22 3.32
C ALA A 124 -2.64 -2.70 3.10
N GLU A 125 -2.83 -3.57 4.09
CA GLU A 125 -2.58 -5.01 3.95
C GLU A 125 -3.43 -5.62 2.83
N ASN A 126 -4.70 -5.22 2.70
CA ASN A 126 -5.54 -5.67 1.60
C ASN A 126 -4.97 -5.21 0.24
N ALA A 127 -4.56 -3.95 0.12
CA ALA A 127 -3.97 -3.43 -1.11
C ALA A 127 -2.64 -4.12 -1.45
N ILE A 128 -1.80 -4.39 -0.45
CA ILE A 128 -0.50 -5.06 -0.60
C ILE A 128 -0.68 -6.52 -1.01
N VAL A 129 -1.61 -7.26 -0.40
CA VAL A 129 -1.89 -8.66 -0.78
C VAL A 129 -2.42 -8.71 -2.22
N PHE A 130 -3.31 -7.79 -2.60
CA PHE A 130 -3.78 -7.68 -3.98
C PHE A 130 -2.63 -7.42 -4.95
N PHE A 131 -1.81 -6.40 -4.67
CA PHE A 131 -0.65 -6.06 -5.50
C PHE A 131 0.36 -7.21 -5.59
N THR A 132 0.57 -7.94 -4.50
CA THR A 132 1.42 -9.14 -4.45
C THR A 132 0.88 -10.23 -5.37
N CYS A 133 -0.43 -10.50 -5.34
CA CYS A 133 -1.06 -11.46 -6.24
C CYS A 133 -0.89 -11.05 -7.70
N ILE A 134 -1.18 -9.79 -8.04
CA ILE A 134 -1.04 -9.28 -9.42
C ILE A 134 0.42 -9.35 -9.90
N SER A 135 1.36 -8.87 -9.08
CA SER A 135 2.78 -8.78 -9.48
C SER A 135 3.46 -10.13 -9.67
N LEU A 136 3.02 -11.18 -8.95
CA LEU A 136 3.60 -12.51 -9.03
C LEU A 136 2.89 -13.44 -10.03
N MET A 137 1.60 -13.22 -10.28
CA MET A 137 0.79 -14.14 -11.09
C MET A 137 0.54 -13.65 -12.52
N CYS A 138 0.48 -12.33 -12.74
CA CYS A 138 0.21 -11.77 -14.07
C CYS A 138 1.48 -11.65 -14.91
N LYS A 139 1.33 -11.70 -16.24
CA LYS A 139 2.40 -11.24 -17.13
C LYS A 139 2.62 -9.75 -16.91
N ARG A 140 3.85 -9.26 -17.14
CA ARG A 140 4.20 -7.84 -16.95
C ARG A 140 3.26 -6.87 -17.67
N SER A 141 2.80 -7.23 -18.88
CA SER A 141 1.85 -6.42 -19.65
C SER A 141 0.45 -6.35 -19.02
N GLU A 142 0.00 -7.43 -18.39
CA GLU A 142 -1.30 -7.50 -17.72
C GLU A 142 -1.25 -6.78 -16.36
N ALA A 143 -0.16 -7.00 -15.60
CA ALA A 143 0.07 -6.33 -14.33
C ALA A 143 0.03 -4.81 -14.45
N ALA A 144 0.53 -4.25 -15.56
CA ALA A 144 0.47 -2.81 -15.85
C ALA A 144 -0.97 -2.27 -15.83
N THR A 145 -1.91 -2.99 -16.45
CA THR A 145 -3.33 -2.60 -16.49
C THR A 145 -3.93 -2.58 -15.09
N PHE A 146 -3.65 -3.60 -14.28
CA PHE A 146 -4.13 -3.67 -12.91
C PHE A 146 -3.54 -2.57 -12.04
N VAL A 147 -2.23 -2.30 -12.16
CA VAL A 147 -1.56 -1.24 -11.42
C VAL A 147 -2.11 0.14 -11.77
N THR A 148 -2.37 0.42 -13.05
CA THR A 148 -3.04 1.66 -13.46
C THR A 148 -4.43 1.78 -12.84
N GLY A 149 -5.25 0.73 -12.93
CA GLY A 149 -6.58 0.73 -12.32
C GLY A 149 -6.55 0.89 -10.79
N MET A 150 -5.56 0.29 -10.12
CA MET A 150 -5.35 0.51 -8.69
C MET A 150 -5.04 1.96 -8.35
N SER A 151 -4.27 2.64 -9.20
CA SER A 151 -3.92 4.04 -9.00
C SER A 151 -5.12 4.96 -9.21
N GLU A 152 -5.86 4.74 -10.29
CA GLU A 152 -7.02 5.56 -10.65
C GLU A 152 -8.20 5.40 -9.67
N ILE A 153 -8.44 4.19 -9.17
CA ILE A 153 -9.60 3.90 -8.31
C ILE A 153 -9.27 4.12 -6.83
N TRP A 154 -8.04 3.77 -6.39
CA TRP A 154 -7.70 3.71 -4.96
C TRP A 154 -6.61 4.69 -4.54
N GLY A 155 -6.13 5.56 -5.44
CA GLY A 155 -5.08 6.52 -5.12
C GLY A 155 -3.74 5.89 -4.75
N THR A 156 -3.56 4.59 -4.99
CA THR A 156 -2.27 3.93 -4.79
C THR A 156 -1.27 4.36 -5.85
N LEU A 157 0.01 4.27 -5.53
CA LEU A 157 1.09 4.59 -6.44
C LEU A 157 2.01 3.38 -6.58
N THR A 158 2.80 3.36 -7.65
CA THR A 158 3.92 2.42 -7.76
C THR A 158 5.20 3.17 -8.03
N THR A 159 6.29 2.67 -7.44
CA THR A 159 7.62 3.28 -7.59
C THR A 159 8.69 2.21 -7.71
N SER A 160 9.77 2.52 -8.43
CA SER A 160 10.96 1.69 -8.44
C SER A 160 11.93 2.00 -7.30
N SER A 161 11.69 3.09 -6.57
CA SER A 161 12.54 3.55 -5.48
C SER A 161 12.28 2.72 -4.22
N ASN A 162 13.32 2.43 -3.45
CA ASN A 162 13.14 1.91 -2.09
C ASN A 162 12.49 2.97 -1.19
N VAL A 163 12.03 2.59 0.01
CA VAL A 163 11.30 3.50 0.91
C VAL A 163 12.10 4.77 1.23
N THR A 164 13.42 4.67 1.43
CA THR A 164 14.26 5.82 1.77
C THR A 164 14.42 6.78 0.60
N GLU A 165 14.64 6.26 -0.60
CA GLU A 165 14.69 7.06 -1.83
C GLU A 165 13.34 7.70 -2.14
N TYR A 166 12.25 6.95 -1.95
CA TYR A 166 10.89 7.48 -2.11
C TYR A 166 10.62 8.61 -1.12
N ALA A 167 10.93 8.41 0.17
CA ALA A 167 10.75 9.44 1.20
C ALA A 167 11.53 10.73 0.87
N ARG A 168 12.75 10.63 0.36
CA ARG A 168 13.52 11.81 -0.09
C ARG A 168 12.94 12.51 -1.32
N SER A 169 12.15 11.81 -2.13
CA SER A 169 11.50 12.38 -3.31
C SER A 169 10.19 13.11 -2.99
N LEU A 170 9.66 12.92 -1.78
CA LEU A 170 8.42 13.57 -1.35
C LEU A 170 8.64 15.07 -1.13
N PRO A 171 7.67 15.92 -1.49
CA PRO A 171 7.71 17.34 -1.15
C PRO A 171 7.85 17.52 0.35
N MET A 172 8.66 18.49 0.80
CA MET A 172 8.60 18.90 2.20
C MET A 172 7.27 19.62 2.44
N LEU A 173 6.57 19.29 3.52
CA LEU A 173 5.46 20.10 4.01
C LEU A 173 6.06 21.44 4.46
N THR A 174 6.06 22.45 3.58
CA THR A 174 6.32 23.83 4.01
C THR A 174 5.16 24.26 4.91
N GLU A 175 5.47 24.86 6.07
CA GLU A 175 4.48 25.50 6.93
C GLU A 175 3.52 26.33 6.09
N THR A 176 2.22 26.15 6.33
CA THR A 176 1.13 26.86 5.68
C THR A 176 1.34 28.37 5.83
N GLY A 177 1.91 29.00 4.80
CA GLY A 177 2.00 30.44 4.70
C GLY A 177 0.59 31.02 4.78
N THR A 178 0.29 31.67 5.90
CA THR A 178 -1.00 32.34 6.12
C THR A 178 -1.11 33.43 5.08
N SER A 179 -1.88 33.19 4.02
CA SER A 179 -2.22 34.21 3.04
C SER A 179 -3.13 35.20 3.75
N SER A 180 -2.59 36.34 4.16
CA SER A 180 -3.41 37.45 4.63
C SER A 180 -4.33 37.90 3.49
N PRO A 181 -5.64 38.12 3.71
CA PRO A 181 -6.53 38.57 2.65
C PRO A 181 -6.15 39.99 2.24
N GLU A 182 -5.88 40.20 0.95
CA GLU A 182 -5.79 41.52 0.34
C GLU A 182 -7.08 42.31 0.60
N VAL A 183 -6.96 43.41 1.33
CA VAL A 183 -8.04 44.39 1.51
C VAL A 183 -8.24 45.13 0.19
N LYS A 184 -9.35 44.87 -0.51
CA LYS A 184 -9.80 45.71 -1.62
C LYS A 184 -10.30 47.06 -1.08
N PRO A 185 -9.83 48.21 -1.60
CA PRO A 185 -10.44 49.49 -1.27
C PRO A 185 -11.81 49.63 -1.96
N SER A 186 -12.83 49.90 -1.13
CA SER A 186 -14.20 50.24 -1.56
C SER A 186 -14.21 51.56 -2.31
N SER A 187 -14.74 51.56 -3.53
CA SER A 187 -15.02 52.78 -4.30
C SER A 187 -16.52 53.02 -4.30
N ILE A 188 -16.96 54.07 -3.60
CA ILE A 188 -18.32 54.61 -3.68
C ILE A 188 -18.32 55.70 -4.77
N PRO A 189 -19.20 55.65 -5.79
CA PRO A 189 -19.47 56.80 -6.63
C PRO A 189 -20.60 57.65 -6.01
N ALA A 190 -20.38 58.98 -6.03
CA ALA A 190 -21.39 60.01 -5.80
C ALA A 190 -22.26 60.24 -7.04
#